data_AF-G9AH82-F1
#
_entry.id   AF-G9AH82-F1
#
_cell.length_a   1.000
_cell.length_b   1.000
_cell.length_c   1.000
_cell.angle_alpha   90.00
_cell.angle_beta   90.00
_cell.angle_gamma   90.00
#
_symmetry.space_group_name_H-M   'P 1'
#
loop_
_entity.id
_entity.type
_entity.pdbx_description
1 polymer ?
#
loop_
_entity_poly.entity_id
_entity_poly.type
_entity_poly.pdbx_seq_one_letter_code
_entity_poly.pdbx_strand_id
1 'polypeptide(L)'
;MSFRRNSIPILPFLSINAPNEDFQGGGIVDISASDRELIAVMRQYFAAKAELESLKEQLEAARQASSAAIGVFYDPRQNAEHAADLQRSHRLKGEMASLMQRAEAWGRAALTADRRDRSEAEAEAEPEEWQSFERRADTLFGA
;
A
#
# COMPACT_ATOMS: atom_id res chain seq x y z
N MET A 1 41.08 -35.19 -13.53
CA MET A 1 40.32 -36.43 -13.74
C MET A 1 40.28 -37.23 -12.45
N SER A 2 39.07 -37.59 -12.02
CA SER A 2 38.68 -38.72 -11.17
C SER A 2 39.19 -38.83 -9.73
N PHE A 3 38.26 -38.76 -8.77
CA PHE A 3 38.31 -39.57 -7.55
C PHE A 3 37.01 -40.37 -7.37
N ARG A 4 37.16 -41.52 -6.73
CA ARG A 4 36.43 -42.78 -6.91
C ARG A 4 35.10 -42.89 -6.14
N ARG A 5 34.29 -43.87 -6.59
CA ARG A 5 33.10 -44.45 -5.94
C ARG A 5 33.39 -45.24 -4.65
N ASN A 6 32.30 -45.55 -3.91
CA ASN A 6 32.06 -46.59 -2.88
C ASN A 6 32.24 -46.15 -1.42
N SER A 7 31.46 -46.52 -0.39
CA SER A 7 30.29 -47.42 -0.22
C SER A 7 29.81 -47.36 1.28
N ILE A 8 28.49 -47.19 1.54
CA ILE A 8 27.53 -47.88 2.48
C ILE A 8 27.98 -48.10 3.97
N PRO A 9 27.17 -47.83 5.04
CA PRO A 9 25.97 -48.64 5.36
C PRO A 9 24.75 -48.00 6.09
N ILE A 10 23.75 -48.88 6.22
CA ILE A 10 22.32 -48.75 6.51
C ILE A 10 22.03 -49.04 8.02
N LEU A 11 21.27 -48.13 8.66
CA LEU A 11 20.28 -48.28 9.79
C LEU A 11 20.78 -48.67 11.22
N PRO A 12 20.02 -48.40 12.33
CA PRO A 12 18.54 -48.27 12.40
C PRO A 12 17.92 -47.25 13.41
N PHE A 13 16.60 -47.03 13.24
CA PHE A 13 15.55 -46.93 14.29
C PHE A 13 15.61 -45.80 15.34
N LEU A 14 14.66 -44.84 15.26
CA LEU A 14 13.65 -44.64 16.31
C LEU A 14 12.64 -43.55 15.92
N SER A 15 11.38 -43.94 16.11
CA SER A 15 10.17 -43.12 16.03
C SER A 15 10.23 -41.96 17.02
N ILE A 16 10.07 -40.72 16.54
CA ILE A 16 9.59 -39.60 17.36
C ILE A 16 8.43 -38.97 16.58
N ASN A 17 7.23 -39.25 17.06
CA ASN A 17 6.02 -38.51 16.72
C ASN A 17 6.24 -37.04 17.09
N ALA A 18 6.15 -36.13 16.12
CA ALA A 18 5.85 -34.73 16.35
C ALA A 18 4.67 -34.37 15.43
N PRO A 19 3.62 -33.73 15.96
CA PRO A 19 2.33 -33.61 15.28
C PRO A 19 2.44 -32.72 14.04
N ASN A 20 1.57 -33.00 13.06
CA ASN A 20 1.24 -32.09 11.97
C ASN A 20 0.86 -30.74 12.57
N GLU A 21 1.79 -29.78 12.57
CA GLU A 21 1.41 -28.39 12.55
C GLU A 21 1.01 -28.08 11.12
N ASP A 22 -0.27 -28.34 10.83
CA ASP A 22 -1.00 -27.70 9.76
C ASP A 22 -0.88 -26.19 9.99
N PHE A 23 0.17 -25.56 9.45
CA PHE A 23 0.19 -24.12 9.19
C PHE A 23 -0.76 -23.84 8.02
N GLN A 24 -2.04 -24.19 8.18
CA GLN A 24 -3.16 -23.57 7.49
C GLN A 24 -3.37 -22.19 8.10
N GLY A 25 -2.42 -21.31 7.83
CA GLY A 25 -2.44 -19.91 8.26
C GLY A 25 -1.88 -18.97 7.20
N GLY A 26 -1.67 -19.46 5.97
CA GLY A 26 -1.48 -18.61 4.81
C GLY A 26 -2.84 -18.29 4.22
N GLY A 27 -3.72 -17.64 4.98
CA GLY A 27 -4.87 -16.96 4.37
C GLY A 27 -4.28 -16.05 3.31
N ILE A 28 -4.51 -16.36 2.03
CA ILE A 28 -4.26 -15.42 0.95
C ILE A 28 -5.05 -14.19 1.38
N VAL A 29 -4.37 -13.15 1.85
CA VAL A 29 -5.01 -11.87 2.14
C VAL A 29 -5.64 -11.48 0.83
N ASP A 30 -6.95 -11.66 0.71
CA ASP A 30 -7.66 -11.34 -0.51
C ASP A 30 -7.63 -9.83 -0.64
N ILE A 31 -6.63 -9.35 -1.38
CA ILE A 31 -6.44 -7.93 -1.64
C ILE A 31 -7.65 -7.51 -2.44
N SER A 32 -8.55 -6.79 -1.78
CA SER A 32 -9.78 -6.27 -2.38
C SER A 32 -9.43 -5.49 -3.65
N ALA A 33 -10.34 -5.43 -4.63
CA ALA A 33 -10.11 -4.64 -5.84
C ALA A 33 -9.69 -3.19 -5.51
N SER A 34 -10.29 -2.65 -4.43
CA SER A 34 -9.95 -1.36 -3.82
C SER A 34 -8.48 -1.24 -3.43
N ASP A 35 -7.96 -2.22 -2.69
CA ASP A 35 -6.58 -2.22 -2.23
C ASP A 35 -5.60 -2.35 -3.40
N ARG A 36 -5.95 -3.11 -4.45
CA ARG A 36 -5.12 -3.22 -5.67
C ARG A 36 -5.02 -1.89 -6.39
N GLU A 37 -6.12 -1.14 -6.49
CA GLU A 37 -6.13 0.19 -7.09
C GLU A 37 -5.31 1.20 -6.29
N LEU A 38 -5.43 1.20 -4.95
CA LEU A 38 -4.61 2.04 -4.09
C LEU A 38 -3.12 1.71 -4.22
N ILE A 39 -2.76 0.41 -4.23
CA ILE A 39 -1.37 -0.02 -4.45
C ILE A 39 -0.85 0.47 -5.81
N ALA A 40 -1.67 0.41 -6.87
CA ALA A 40 -1.28 0.93 -8.18
C ALA A 40 -1.07 2.45 -8.17
N VAL A 41 -1.95 3.22 -7.51
CA VAL A 41 -1.79 4.67 -7.31
C VAL A 41 -0.48 4.99 -6.61
N MET A 42 -0.21 4.31 -5.49
CA MET A 42 0.98 4.58 -4.69
C MET A 42 2.26 4.24 -5.44
N ARG A 43 2.28 3.15 -6.21
CA ARG A 43 3.41 2.81 -7.09
C ARG A 43 3.67 3.90 -8.13
N GLN A 44 2.64 4.40 -8.79
CA GLN A 44 2.75 5.49 -9.76
C GLN A 44 3.26 6.78 -9.09
N TYR A 45 2.77 7.10 -7.89
CA TYR A 45 3.18 8.28 -7.14
C TYR A 45 4.68 8.23 -6.80
N PHE A 46 5.16 7.09 -6.28
CA PHE A 46 6.58 6.96 -5.94
C PHE A 46 7.49 6.96 -7.17
N ALA A 47 7.06 6.35 -8.29
CA ALA A 47 7.78 6.44 -9.55
C ALA A 47 7.88 7.89 -10.04
N ALA A 48 6.76 8.63 -10.08
CA ALA A 48 6.74 10.04 -10.46
C ALA A 48 7.59 10.91 -9.52
N LYS A 49 7.60 10.62 -8.22
CA LYS A 49 8.44 11.30 -7.23
C LYS A 49 9.93 11.07 -7.50
N ALA A 50 10.33 9.82 -7.75
CA ALA A 50 11.72 9.49 -8.04
C ALA A 50 12.21 10.16 -9.34
N GLU A 51 11.37 10.16 -10.39
CA GLU A 51 11.67 10.88 -11.63
C GLU A 51 11.81 12.39 -11.40
N LEU A 52 10.91 12.98 -10.60
CA LEU A 52 10.97 14.40 -10.28
C LEU A 52 12.23 14.76 -9.50
N GLU A 53 12.62 13.95 -8.52
CA GLU A 53 13.86 14.16 -7.75
C GLU A 53 15.08 14.08 -8.67
N SER A 54 15.17 13.07 -9.54
CA SER A 54 16.26 12.95 -10.52
C SER A 54 16.34 14.14 -11.49
N LEU A 55 15.20 14.60 -12.02
CA LEU A 55 15.17 15.77 -12.90
C LEU A 55 15.60 17.05 -12.17
N LYS A 56 15.22 17.21 -10.90
CA LYS A 56 15.63 18.37 -10.10
C LYS A 56 17.14 18.38 -9.87
N GLU A 57 17.75 17.22 -9.59
CA GLU A 57 19.20 17.10 -9.44
C GLU A 57 19.93 17.43 -10.74
N GLN A 58 19.46 16.91 -11.87
CA GLN A 58 20.04 17.19 -13.19
C GLN A 58 19.94 18.68 -13.56
N LEU A 59 18.77 19.28 -13.35
CA LEU A 59 18.56 20.71 -13.61
C LEU A 59 19.41 21.59 -12.72
N GLU A 60 19.56 21.25 -11.45
CA GLU A 60 20.40 22.04 -10.55
C GLU A 60 21.88 21.87 -10.90
N ALA A 61 22.34 20.66 -11.25
CA ALA A 61 23.71 20.44 -11.72
C ALA A 61 24.00 21.25 -13.00
N ALA A 62 23.08 21.24 -13.97
CA ALA A 62 23.19 22.03 -15.19
C ALA A 62 23.18 23.54 -14.91
N ARG A 63 22.35 23.99 -13.97
CA ARG A 63 22.28 25.38 -13.52
C ARG A 63 23.57 25.84 -12.84
N GLN A 64 24.23 24.99 -12.05
CA GLN A 64 25.51 25.31 -11.42
C GLN A 64 26.67 25.32 -12.44
N ALA A 65 26.60 24.47 -13.48
CA ALA A 65 27.54 24.51 -14.59
C ALA A 65 27.32 25.72 -15.51
N SER A 66 26.12 26.30 -15.48
CA SER A 66 25.76 27.50 -16.23
C SER A 66 26.17 28.78 -15.50
N SER A 67 26.61 29.78 -16.25
CA SER A 67 26.78 31.16 -15.74
C SER A 67 25.48 31.97 -15.78
N ALA A 68 24.36 31.36 -16.20
CA ALA A 68 23.07 32.03 -16.29
C ALA A 68 22.51 32.43 -14.92
N ALA A 69 21.82 33.57 -14.87
CA ALA A 69 21.05 33.95 -13.70
C ALA A 69 19.93 32.94 -13.44
N ILE A 70 19.65 32.67 -12.16
CA ILE A 70 18.68 31.64 -11.70
C ILE A 70 17.32 31.79 -12.40
N GLY A 71 16.79 33.01 -12.43
CA GLY A 71 15.47 33.28 -13.04
C GLY A 71 15.44 33.01 -14.55
N VAL A 72 16.55 33.26 -15.25
CA VAL A 72 16.68 33.00 -16.69
C VAL A 72 16.79 31.50 -16.96
N PHE A 73 17.56 30.79 -16.13
CA PHE A 73 17.75 29.35 -16.28
C PHE A 73 16.43 28.58 -16.12
N TYR A 74 15.61 28.94 -15.13
CA TYR A 74 14.35 28.27 -14.86
C TYR A 74 13.16 28.81 -15.66
N ASP A 75 13.35 29.77 -16.57
CA ASP A 75 12.33 30.21 -17.52
C ASP A 75 12.40 29.35 -18.80
N PRO A 76 11.41 28.47 -19.08
CA PRO A 76 11.40 27.63 -20.28
C PRO A 76 11.42 28.42 -21.59
N ARG A 77 11.06 29.71 -21.58
CA ARG A 77 11.09 30.57 -22.77
C ARG A 77 12.49 31.10 -23.07
N GLN A 78 13.33 31.21 -22.04
CA GLN A 78 14.70 31.72 -22.14
C GLN A 78 15.75 30.61 -22.13
N ASN A 79 15.38 29.42 -21.67
CA ASN A 79 16.23 28.24 -21.65
C ASN A 79 15.63 27.11 -22.51
N ALA A 80 15.78 27.22 -23.83
CA ALA A 80 15.24 26.25 -24.77
C ALA A 80 15.86 24.85 -24.61
N GLU A 81 17.10 24.76 -24.14
CA GLU A 81 17.81 23.49 -23.90
C GLU A 81 17.12 22.66 -22.81
N HIS A 82 16.79 23.29 -21.67
CA HIS A 82 16.15 22.60 -20.55
C HIS A 82 14.63 22.80 -20.47
N ALA A 83 14.02 23.47 -21.45
CA ALA A 83 12.58 23.76 -21.47
C ALA A 83 11.71 22.51 -21.33
N ALA A 84 12.08 21.41 -22.01
CA ALA A 84 11.36 20.14 -21.95
C ALA A 84 11.40 19.51 -20.55
N ASP A 85 12.56 19.53 -19.90
CA ASP A 85 12.75 18.99 -18.55
C ASP A 85 12.02 19.83 -17.50
N LEU A 86 12.03 21.16 -17.65
CA LEU A 86 11.27 22.07 -16.81
C LEU A 86 9.76 21.80 -16.92
N GLN A 87 9.25 21.67 -18.15
CA GLN A 87 7.85 21.31 -18.40
C GLN A 87 7.50 19.93 -17.83
N ARG A 88 8.38 18.94 -18.01
CA ARG A 88 8.20 17.59 -17.46
C ARG A 88 8.14 17.62 -15.94
N SER A 89 9.01 18.39 -15.27
CA SER A 89 8.98 18.56 -13.81
C SER A 89 7.66 19.17 -13.33
N HIS A 90 7.12 20.15 -14.05
CA HIS A 90 5.83 20.77 -13.73
C HIS A 90 4.68 19.77 -13.90
N ARG A 91 4.71 19.01 -15.00
CA ARG A 91 3.71 17.96 -15.26
C ARG A 91 3.74 16.87 -14.19
N LEU A 92 4.92 16.36 -13.82
CA LEU A 92 5.07 15.33 -12.78
C LEU A 92 4.50 15.80 -11.43
N LYS A 93 4.69 17.07 -11.05
CA LYS A 93 4.06 17.64 -9.84
C LYS A 93 2.54 17.60 -9.91
N GLY A 94 1.95 17.94 -11.07
CA GLY A 94 0.51 17.86 -11.29
C GLY A 94 -0.03 16.43 -11.27
N GLU A 95 0.70 15.49 -11.86
CA GLU A 95 0.37 14.06 -11.82
C GLU A 95 0.41 13.52 -10.39
N MET A 96 1.44 13.86 -9.61
CA MET A 96 1.54 13.51 -8.19
C MET A 96 0.36 14.04 -7.37
N ALA A 97 -0.04 15.30 -7.59
CA ALA A 97 -1.21 15.89 -6.92
C ALA A 97 -2.51 15.14 -7.28
N SER A 98 -2.69 14.80 -8.56
CA SER A 98 -3.85 14.04 -9.03
C SER A 98 -3.90 12.62 -8.45
N LEU A 99 -2.75 11.97 -8.35
CA LEU A 99 -2.62 10.65 -7.72
C LEU A 99 -2.97 10.70 -6.23
N MET A 100 -2.50 11.72 -5.51
CA MET A 100 -2.83 11.90 -4.09
C MET A 100 -4.34 12.14 -3.90
N GLN A 101 -4.95 13.00 -4.71
CA GLN A 101 -6.41 13.21 -4.68
C GLN A 101 -7.19 11.90 -4.93
N ARG A 102 -6.71 11.08 -5.87
CA ARG A 102 -7.32 9.77 -6.12
C ARG A 102 -7.17 8.85 -4.89
N ALA A 103 -5.99 8.77 -4.28
CA ALA A 103 -5.76 7.99 -3.07
C ALA A 103 -6.64 8.46 -1.90
N GLU A 104 -6.83 9.77 -1.72
CA GLU A 104 -7.72 10.32 -0.69
C GLU A 104 -9.19 9.94 -0.93
N ALA A 105 -9.66 9.98 -2.18
CA ALA A 105 -11.01 9.57 -2.53
C ALA A 105 -11.25 8.08 -2.19
N TRP A 106 -10.26 7.24 -2.45
CA TRP A 106 -10.26 5.84 -2.03
C TRP A 106 -10.35 5.68 -0.52
N GLY A 107 -9.51 6.39 0.24
CA GLY A 107 -9.54 6.35 1.71
C GLY A 107 -10.90 6.77 2.30
N ARG A 108 -11.55 7.78 1.70
CA ARG A 108 -12.90 8.22 2.10
C ARG A 108 -13.96 7.16 1.77
N ALA A 109 -13.89 6.56 0.59
CA ALA A 109 -14.82 5.52 0.17
C ALA A 109 -14.72 4.28 1.08
N ALA A 110 -13.50 3.83 1.39
CA ALA A 110 -13.26 2.73 2.31
C ALA A 110 -13.82 3.01 3.71
N LEU A 111 -13.63 4.23 4.24
CA LEU A 111 -14.20 4.64 5.53
C LEU A 111 -15.73 4.64 5.52
N THR A 112 -16.35 5.10 4.44
CA THR A 112 -17.82 5.06 4.32
C THR A 112 -18.36 3.64 4.23
N ALA A 113 -17.63 2.72 3.60
CA ALA A 113 -17.98 1.30 3.54
C ALA A 113 -17.86 0.64 4.92
N ASP A 114 -16.76 0.86 5.66
CA ASP A 114 -16.58 0.36 7.03
C ASP A 114 -17.68 0.84 7.98
N ARG A 115 -18.04 2.14 7.90
CA ARG A 115 -19.15 2.67 8.69
C ARG A 115 -20.47 1.98 8.36
N ARG A 116 -20.74 1.72 7.08
CA ARG A 116 -21.99 1.09 6.64
C ARG A 116 -22.08 -0.35 7.13
N ASP A 117 -21.01 -1.12 6.95
CA ASP A 117 -20.90 -2.51 7.41
C ASP A 117 -21.12 -2.61 8.93
N ARG A 118 -20.49 -1.72 9.70
CA ARG A 118 -20.70 -1.64 11.16
C ARG A 118 -22.15 -1.29 11.51
N SER A 119 -22.77 -0.34 10.82
CA SER A 119 -24.17 0.03 11.07
C SER A 119 -25.15 -1.07 10.67
N GLU A 120 -24.86 -1.85 9.62
CA GLU A 120 -25.64 -3.01 9.23
C GLU A 120 -25.49 -4.13 10.28
N ALA A 121 -24.27 -4.40 10.76
CA ALA A 121 -24.03 -5.36 11.85
C ALA A 121 -24.68 -4.93 13.19
N GLU A 122 -24.71 -3.64 13.51
CA GLU A 122 -25.39 -3.10 14.70
C GLU A 122 -26.93 -3.11 14.55
N ALA A 123 -27.45 -3.03 13.33
CA ALA A 123 -28.89 -3.14 13.05
C ALA A 123 -29.38 -4.59 13.00
N GLU A 124 -28.53 -5.52 12.54
CA GLU A 124 -28.77 -6.97 12.61
C GLU A 124 -28.55 -7.55 14.02
N ALA A 125 -27.73 -6.89 14.84
CA ALA A 125 -27.69 -7.12 16.28
C ALA A 125 -29.00 -6.60 16.92
N GLU A 126 -30.04 -7.42 16.79
CA GLU A 126 -31.41 -7.20 17.27
C GLU A 126 -31.44 -6.44 18.62
N PRO A 127 -31.95 -5.21 18.68
CA PRO A 127 -32.26 -4.57 19.96
C PRO A 127 -33.23 -5.43 20.78
N GLU A 128 -33.98 -6.33 20.16
CA GLU A 128 -34.84 -7.30 20.84
C GLU A 128 -34.09 -8.33 21.69
N GLU A 129 -32.86 -8.72 21.35
CA GLU A 129 -32.04 -9.64 22.17
C GLU A 129 -31.59 -8.97 23.47
N TRP A 130 -31.17 -7.71 23.38
CA TRP A 130 -30.81 -6.88 24.53
C TRP A 130 -32.03 -6.54 25.39
N GLN A 131 -33.15 -6.17 24.77
CA GLN A 131 -34.42 -5.92 25.46
C GLN A 131 -34.98 -7.22 26.09
N SER A 132 -34.82 -8.37 25.44
CA SER A 132 -35.21 -9.67 25.99
C SER A 132 -34.27 -10.13 27.09
N PHE A 133 -32.98 -9.78 27.03
CA PHE A 133 -32.03 -9.99 28.12
C PHE A 133 -32.35 -9.09 29.33
N GLU A 134 -32.64 -7.80 29.12
CA GLU A 134 -33.07 -6.87 30.19
C GLU A 134 -34.37 -7.34 30.85
N ARG A 135 -35.40 -7.71 30.06
CA ARG A 135 -36.63 -8.27 30.63
C ARG A 135 -36.38 -9.54 31.43
N ARG A 136 -35.48 -10.42 30.96
CA ARG A 136 -35.09 -11.63 31.71
C ARG A 136 -34.36 -11.27 33.00
N ALA A 137 -33.47 -10.28 32.98
CA ALA A 137 -32.74 -9.82 34.16
C ALA A 137 -33.69 -9.16 35.19
N ASP A 138 -34.62 -8.32 34.73
CA ASP A 138 -35.64 -7.70 35.58
C ASP A 138 -36.56 -8.76 36.22
N THR A 139 -36.90 -9.83 35.51
CA THR A 139 -37.64 -10.96 36.12
C THR A 139 -36.82 -11.78 37.12
N LEU A 140 -35.49 -11.77 37.00
CA LEU A 140 -34.58 -12.55 37.85
C LEU A 140 -34.16 -11.80 39.11
N PHE A 141 -34.06 -10.46 39.04
CA PHE A 141 -33.58 -9.59 40.11
C PHE A 141 -34.63 -8.58 40.63
N GLY A 142 -35.80 -8.49 39.98
CA GLY A 142 -36.87 -7.56 40.33
C GLY A 142 -38.02 -8.21 41.12
N ALA A 143 -37.78 -8.49 42.41
CA ALA A 143 -38.70 -8.51 43.55
C ALA A 143 -38.01 -9.14 44.77
#